data_AF-A0A7V1FA73-F1
#
_entry.id   AF-A0A7V1FA73-F1
#
_cell.length_a   1.000
_cell.length_b   1.000
_cell.length_c   1.000
_cell.angle_alpha   90.00
_cell.angle_beta   90.00
_cell.angle_gamma   90.00
#
_symmetry.space_group_name_H-M   'P 1'
#
loop_
_entity.id
_entity.type
_entity.pdbx_description
1 polymer ?
#
loop_
_entity_poly.entity_id
_entity_poly.type
_entity_poly.pdbx_seq_one_letter_code
_entity_poly.pdbx_strand_id
1 'polypeptide(L)' 'MEHILQKSALKDLFTYEDYKHLPNDGKRYEIIEGELLISPSPKTGHQRIHARLFNALMN' A
#
# COMPACT_ATOMS: atom_id res chain seq x y z
N MET A 1 13.18 -11.00 -13.21
CA MET A 1 12.92 -9.80 -12.38
C MET A 1 11.52 -9.92 -11.79
N GLU A 2 11.25 -11.05 -11.10
CA GLU A 2 9.95 -11.41 -10.51
C GLU A 2 10.17 -12.39 -9.35
N HIS A 3 10.77 -11.94 -8.25
CA HIS A 3 11.10 -12.81 -7.11
C HIS A 3 10.82 -12.15 -5.76
N ILE A 4 9.81 -11.26 -5.66
CA ILE A 4 9.63 -10.49 -4.42
C ILE A 4 8.71 -11.19 -3.40
N LEU A 5 7.80 -12.11 -3.74
CA LEU A 5 6.79 -12.52 -2.74
C LEU A 5 6.45 -14.01 -2.74
N GLN A 6 7.33 -14.81 -2.14
CA GLN A 6 6.94 -16.14 -1.67
C GLN A 6 7.52 -16.41 -0.27
N LYS A 7 7.10 -15.62 0.72
CA LYS A 7 7.23 -15.98 2.15
C LYS A 7 6.12 -16.99 2.48
N SER A 8 6.49 -18.14 3.06
CA SER A 8 5.61 -19.31 3.24
C SER A 8 4.75 -19.22 4.50
N ALA A 9 3.61 -19.93 4.50
CA ALA A 9 2.46 -19.75 5.39
C ALA A 9 2.65 -20.11 6.89
N LEU A 10 3.87 -20.34 7.36
CA LEU A 10 4.12 -20.59 8.79
C LEU A 10 5.22 -19.65 9.28
N LYS A 11 4.76 -18.47 9.72
CA LYS A 11 5.44 -17.56 10.65
C LYS A 11 6.52 -16.62 10.08
N ASP A 12 6.32 -16.12 8.87
CA ASP A 12 7.10 -15.01 8.32
C ASP A 12 6.21 -13.78 8.10
N LEU A 13 5.85 -13.11 9.19
CA LEU A 13 5.19 -11.81 9.11
C LEU A 13 6.11 -10.80 8.40
N PHE A 14 5.52 -9.95 7.57
CA PHE A 14 6.22 -8.82 6.99
C PHE A 14 6.53 -7.79 8.07
N THR A 15 7.75 -7.29 8.02
CA THR A 15 8.27 -6.28 8.93
C THR A 15 8.44 -4.95 8.21
N TYR A 16 8.67 -3.88 8.97
CA TYR A 16 9.04 -2.59 8.39
C TYR A 16 10.34 -2.66 7.56
N GLU A 17 11.27 -3.56 7.90
CA GLU A 17 12.47 -3.77 7.08
C GLU A 17 12.10 -4.35 5.72
N ASP A 18 11.19 -5.32 5.65
CA ASP A 18 10.70 -5.84 4.37
C ASP A 18 10.01 -4.74 3.54
N TYR A 19 9.23 -3.85 4.17
CA TYR A 19 8.57 -2.71 3.51
C TYR A 19 9.56 -1.80 2.77
N LYS A 20 10.70 -1.48 3.39
CA LYS A 20 11.71 -0.59 2.79
C LYS A 20 12.33 -1.14 1.52
N HIS A 21 12.29 -2.45 1.33
CA HIS A 21 12.85 -3.12 0.14
C HIS A 21 11.80 -3.32 -0.98
N LEU A 22 10.56 -2.86 -0.78
CA LEU A 22 9.52 -2.96 -1.80
C LEU A 22 9.82 -2.06 -3.01
N PRO A 23 9.41 -2.49 -4.22
CA PRO A 23 9.70 -1.75 -5.44
C PRO A 23 8.93 -0.42 -5.47
N ASN A 24 9.58 0.62 -6.00
CA ASN A 24 8.93 1.89 -6.31
C ASN A 24 8.28 1.83 -7.71
N ASP A 25 7.25 1.00 -7.86
CA ASP A 25 6.54 0.73 -9.13
C ASP A 25 5.22 1.51 -9.28
N GLY A 26 4.99 2.50 -8.40
CA GLY A 26 3.77 3.30 -8.37
C GLY A 26 2.57 2.62 -7.71
N LYS A 27 2.72 1.38 -7.20
CA LYS A 27 1.69 0.75 -6.37
C LYS A 27 1.85 1.18 -4.91
N ARG A 28 0.72 1.23 -4.20
CA ARG A 28 0.70 1.47 -2.76
C ARG A 28 0.70 0.14 -2.03
N TYR A 29 1.84 -0.18 -1.43
CA TYR A 29 2.00 -1.33 -0.55
C TYR A 29 1.73 -0.93 0.90
N GLU A 30 1.13 -1.83 1.68
CA GLU A 30 0.83 -1.61 3.10
C GLU A 30 1.10 -2.91 3.86
N ILE A 31 1.69 -2.82 5.06
CA ILE A 31 1.79 -3.97 5.96
C ILE A 31 0.82 -3.75 7.12
N ILE A 32 -0.16 -4.64 7.28
CA ILE A 32 -1.15 -4.60 8.37
C ILE A 32 -1.07 -5.92 9.12
N GLU A 33 -0.77 -5.86 10.42
CA GLU A 33 -0.58 -7.05 11.28
C GLU A 33 0.43 -8.08 10.73
N GLY A 34 1.40 -7.59 9.94
CA GLY A 34 2.40 -8.44 9.29
C GLY A 34 1.97 -9.06 7.97
N GLU A 35 0.78 -8.73 7.47
CA GLU A 35 0.32 -9.09 6.12
C GLU A 35 0.60 -7.97 5.12
N LEU A 36 1.16 -8.32 3.96
CA LEU A 36 1.39 -7.35 2.88
C LEU A 36 0.15 -7.23 2.00
N LEU A 37 -0.41 -6.02 1.95
CA LEU A 37 -1.55 -5.64 1.14
C LEU A 37 -1.11 -4.70 0.01
N ILE A 38 -1.80 -4.79 -1.12
CA ILE A 38 -1.58 -3.92 -2.28
C ILE A 38 -2.90 -3.23 -2.60
N SER A 39 -2.91 -1.91 -2.45
CA SER A 39 -4.08 -1.10 -2.75
C SER A 39 -4.11 -0.73 -4.25
N PRO A 40 -5.21 -1.01 -4.97
CA PRO A 40 -5.34 -0.63 -6.38
C PRO A 40 -5.44 0.89 -6.53
N SER A 41 -5.07 1.39 -7.71
CA SER A 41 -5.16 2.82 -7.99
C SER A 41 -6.62 3.32 -7.84
N PRO A 42 -6.84 4.41 -7.07
CA PRO A 42 -8.16 4.95 -6.81
C PRO A 42 -8.86 5.42 -8.09
N LYS A 43 -10.18 5.17 -8.18
CA LYS A 43 -11.02 5.62 -9.30
C LYS A 43 -11.24 7.14 -9.26
N THR A 44 -11.65 7.73 -10.38
CA THR A 44 -11.92 9.18 -10.51
C THR A 44 -12.95 9.70 -9.50
N GLY A 45 -13.95 8.89 -9.13
CA GLY A 45 -14.91 9.23 -8.08
C GLY A 45 -14.28 9.38 -6.69
N HIS A 46 -13.34 8.50 -6.33
CA HIS A 46 -12.59 8.57 -5.07
C HIS A 46 -11.77 9.86 -5.00
N GLN A 47 -11.09 10.22 -6.09
CA GLN A 47 -10.29 11.44 -6.16
C GLN A 47 -11.11 12.71 -5.97
N ARG A 48 -12.33 12.75 -6.54
CA ARG A 48 -13.23 13.89 -6.38
C ARG A 48 -13.63 14.11 -4.92
N ILE A 49 -13.94 13.05 -4.20
CA ILE A 49 -14.30 13.13 -2.77
C ILE A 49 -13.10 13.58 -1.95
N HIS A 50 -11.91 13.01 -2.19
CA HIS A 50 -10.67 13.39 -1.53
C HIS A 50 -10.36 14.90 -1.70
N ALA A 51 -10.47 15.43 -2.92
CA ALA A 51 -10.26 16.86 -3.18
C ALA A 51 -11.26 17.76 -2.45
N ARG A 52 -12.53 17.36 -2.38
CA ARG A 52 -13.56 18.10 -1.63
C ARG A 52 -13.27 18.13 -0.14
N LEU A 53 -12.85 17.00 0.43
CA LEU A 53 -12.47 16.90 1.84
C LEU A 53 -11.25 17.77 2.14
N PHE A 54 -10.21 17.68 1.31
CA PHE A 54 -9.02 18.52 1.43
C PHE A 54 -9.36 20.02 1.44
N ASN A 55 -10.19 20.48 0.49
CA ASN A 55 -10.61 21.89 0.43
C ASN A 55 -11.42 22.32 1.66
N ALA A 56 -12.22 21.44 2.25
CA ALA A 56 -13.00 21.75 3.44
C ALA A 56 -12.14 21.90 4.71
N LEU A 57 -11.01 21.18 4.78
CA LEU A 57 -10.09 21.24 5.92
C LEU A 57 -9.09 22.41 5.83
N MET A 58 -8.82 22.90 4.62
CA MET A 58 -7.84 23.97 4.37
C MET A 58 -8.46 25.38 4.46
N ASN A 59 -9.71 25.51 4.91
CA ASN A 59 -10.48 26.75 4.94
C ASN A 59 -10.73 27.26 6.36
#